data_AF-A0A0D9VQH1-F1
#
_entry.id   AF-A0A0D9VQH1-F1
#
_cell.length_a   1.000
_cell.length_b   1.000
_cell.length_c   1.000
_cell.angle_alpha   90.00
_cell.angle_beta   90.00
_cell.angle_gamma   90.00
#
_symmetry.space_group_name_H-M   'P 1'
#
loop_
_entity.id
_entity.type
_entity.pdbx_description
1 polymer ?
#
loop_
_entity_poly.entity_id
_entity_poly.type
_entity_poly.pdbx_seq_one_letter_code
_entity_poly.pdbx_strand_id
1 'polypeptide(L)'
;MPLLVPAPLRALAPATAAGEREGQALLRGRRRSSSLTGAILFLSIGAVSAAVACRTGCAFSHRRFPFLGVRGVSSARMESASTTVPSIVVYVTVPNREAGKKLSQSIISEKLAACVNIVPGIESVYWWEGKVQSDSEELLIIKTRESLLNALTEHVKANHEYDVPEVIALPITGGSTKYLEWIKNTTKEN
;
A
#
# COMPACT_ATOMS: atom_id res chain seq x y z
N MET A 1 9.92 -19.97 -36.04
CA MET A 1 11.01 -19.45 -35.18
C MET A 1 10.42 -19.24 -33.80
N PRO A 2 10.77 -20.03 -32.77
CA PRO A 2 10.24 -19.79 -31.44
C PRO A 2 10.86 -18.48 -30.94
N LEU A 3 10.01 -17.54 -30.57
CA LEU A 3 10.40 -16.28 -29.94
C LEU A 3 11.11 -16.64 -28.64
N LEU A 4 12.39 -16.27 -28.54
CA LEU A 4 13.18 -16.37 -27.33
C LEU A 4 12.61 -15.35 -26.34
N VAL A 5 11.61 -15.73 -25.56
CA VAL A 5 11.07 -14.87 -24.50
C VAL A 5 12.16 -14.76 -23.43
N PRO A 6 12.70 -13.56 -23.16
CA PRO A 6 13.73 -13.39 -22.14
C PRO A 6 13.20 -13.84 -20.78
N ALA A 7 14.04 -14.55 -20.03
CA ALA A 7 13.66 -15.17 -18.77
C ALA A 7 13.29 -14.12 -17.72
N PRO A 8 12.11 -14.20 -17.07
CA PRO A 8 11.75 -13.23 -16.05
C PRO A 8 12.52 -13.37 -14.73
N LEU A 9 13.31 -14.43 -14.54
CA LEU A 9 13.87 -14.76 -13.22
C LEU A 9 15.30 -15.32 -13.26
N ARG A 10 16.13 -14.96 -14.25
CA ARG A 10 17.51 -15.48 -14.27
C ARG A 10 18.40 -14.77 -13.25
N ALA A 11 18.24 -15.10 -11.97
CA ALA A 11 19.38 -15.08 -11.07
C ALA A 11 20.32 -16.20 -11.51
N LEU A 12 21.61 -15.96 -11.49
CA LEU A 12 22.58 -17.03 -11.62
C LEU A 12 22.30 -18.01 -10.49
N ALA A 13 21.79 -19.20 -10.82
CA ALA A 13 21.48 -20.25 -9.86
C ALA A 13 22.60 -20.35 -8.80
N PRO A 14 22.31 -20.27 -7.50
CA PRO A 14 23.33 -20.49 -6.48
C PRO A 14 23.83 -21.93 -6.63
N ALA A 15 25.16 -22.10 -6.56
CA ALA A 15 25.81 -23.39 -6.65
C ALA A 15 25.13 -24.42 -5.73
N THR A 16 24.68 -25.52 -6.33
CA THR A 16 24.08 -26.66 -5.64
C THR A 16 25.00 -27.15 -4.52
N ALA A 17 24.67 -26.85 -3.27
CA ALA A 17 25.22 -27.56 -2.12
C ALA A 17 24.41 -28.85 -1.94
N ALA A 18 24.90 -29.93 -2.56
CA ALA A 18 24.49 -31.29 -2.23
C ALA A 18 24.94 -31.62 -0.79
N GLY A 19 24.00 -31.99 0.08
CA GLY A 19 24.24 -32.45 1.44
C GLY A 19 23.06 -33.30 1.91
N GLU A 20 23.22 -34.61 1.82
CA GLU A 20 22.26 -35.68 2.14
C GLU A 20 21.90 -35.83 3.64
N ARG A 21 20.63 -36.26 3.89
CA ARG A 21 20.11 -37.17 4.95
C ARG A 21 20.24 -36.74 6.42
N GLU A 22 19.42 -37.15 7.39
CA GLU A 22 18.16 -37.88 7.58
C GLU A 22 17.81 -37.64 9.08
N GLY A 23 16.54 -37.60 9.48
CA GLY A 23 16.20 -37.52 10.90
C GLY A 23 14.70 -37.47 11.18
N GLN A 24 14.15 -38.61 11.60
CA GLN A 24 12.73 -38.91 11.79
C GLN A 24 12.08 -38.25 13.02
N ALA A 25 10.80 -37.85 12.83
CA ALA A 25 9.57 -38.18 13.56
C ALA A 25 9.46 -38.24 15.13
N LEU A 26 8.22 -37.97 15.57
CA LEU A 26 7.58 -38.09 16.91
C LEU A 26 7.85 -36.92 17.88
N LEU A 27 6.85 -36.22 18.43
CA LEU A 27 5.70 -36.74 19.18
C LEU A 27 4.41 -35.90 19.06
N ARG A 28 3.30 -36.64 19.14
CA ARG A 28 1.90 -36.23 19.33
C ARG A 28 1.63 -35.62 20.72
N GLY A 29 0.61 -34.76 20.77
CA GLY A 29 -0.22 -34.47 21.95
C GLY A 29 -0.14 -33.00 22.37
N ARG A 30 -1.21 -32.25 22.66
CA ARG A 30 -2.48 -32.64 23.28
C ARG A 30 -3.48 -31.48 23.13
N ARG A 31 -4.69 -31.77 22.66
CA ARG A 31 -5.86 -30.87 22.71
C ARG A 31 -6.31 -30.62 24.16
N ARG A 32 -6.70 -29.37 24.47
CA ARG A 32 -7.74 -28.95 25.44
C ARG A 32 -8.29 -27.63 24.88
N SER A 33 -9.52 -27.46 24.39
CA SER A 33 -10.88 -27.75 24.89
C SER A 33 -11.18 -27.14 26.26
N SER A 34 -11.89 -25.99 26.25
CA SER A 34 -13.17 -25.67 26.92
C SER A 34 -13.18 -24.18 27.27
N SER A 35 -14.02 -23.35 26.63
CA SER A 35 -15.43 -23.05 26.96
C SER A 35 -15.59 -22.24 28.26
N LEU A 36 -16.28 -21.09 28.14
CA LEU A 36 -17.20 -20.40 29.07
C LEU A 36 -17.03 -18.87 28.91
N THR A 37 -17.94 -18.17 28.22
CA THR A 37 -19.22 -17.60 28.72
C THR A 37 -19.03 -16.35 29.59
N GLY A 38 -19.69 -15.25 29.19
CA GLY A 38 -19.93 -14.06 30.01
C GLY A 38 -19.13 -12.84 29.54
N ALA A 39 -19.67 -11.64 29.38
CA ALA A 39 -21.01 -11.15 29.62
C ALA A 39 -21.16 -9.86 28.80
N ILE A 40 -22.32 -9.70 28.19
CA ILE A 40 -22.77 -8.48 27.52
C ILE A 40 -23.14 -7.48 28.63
N LEU A 41 -22.47 -6.33 28.67
CA LEU A 41 -22.90 -5.21 29.49
C LEU A 41 -23.42 -4.09 28.58
N PHE A 42 -24.74 -4.09 28.39
CA PHE A 42 -25.48 -2.95 27.89
C PHE A 42 -25.53 -1.89 29.01
N LEU A 43 -24.78 -0.81 28.84
CA LEU A 43 -25.02 0.43 29.58
C LEU A 43 -25.54 1.48 28.59
N SER A 44 -26.86 1.46 28.47
CA SER A 44 -27.68 2.61 28.15
C SER A 44 -27.47 3.72 29.19
N ILE A 45 -27.35 4.96 28.72
CA ILE A 45 -27.96 6.22 29.23
C ILE A 45 -27.08 7.38 28.74
N GLY A 46 -27.70 8.34 28.07
CA GLY A 46 -27.03 9.61 27.73
C GLY A 46 -27.79 10.41 26.69
N ALA A 47 -28.93 10.98 27.11
CA ALA A 47 -29.75 11.89 26.33
C ALA A 47 -28.94 13.07 25.78
N VAL A 48 -29.14 13.41 24.50
CA VAL A 48 -28.71 14.69 23.92
C VAL A 48 -29.89 15.36 23.24
N SER A 49 -30.15 16.58 23.72
CA SER A 49 -31.16 17.55 23.33
C SER A 49 -31.45 17.64 21.84
N ALA A 50 -32.74 17.64 21.49
CA ALA A 50 -33.23 18.17 20.22
C ALA A 50 -34.02 19.46 20.47
N ALA A 51 -33.53 20.52 19.84
CA ALA A 51 -33.99 21.88 19.96
C ALA A 51 -35.30 22.14 19.20
N VAL A 52 -36.11 22.99 19.83
CA VAL A 52 -37.03 23.98 19.26
C VAL A 52 -37.13 24.02 17.73
N ALA A 53 -38.30 23.61 17.21
CA ALA A 53 -38.78 23.98 15.88
C ALA A 53 -40.18 24.57 16.00
N CYS A 54 -40.26 25.90 15.97
CA CYS A 54 -41.51 26.64 15.74
C CYS A 54 -41.24 27.58 14.56
N ARG A 55 -41.97 27.41 13.46
CA ARG A 55 -42.22 28.42 12.42
C ARG A 55 -43.17 27.87 11.36
N THR A 56 -44.41 28.30 11.42
CA THR A 56 -45.30 28.46 10.25
C THR A 56 -46.01 29.80 10.42
N GLY A 57 -46.10 30.58 9.34
CA GLY A 57 -46.88 31.82 9.32
C GLY A 57 -46.24 32.93 8.51
N CYS A 58 -46.36 32.84 7.18
CA CYS A 58 -46.22 33.98 6.28
C CYS A 58 -47.28 35.05 6.59
N ALA A 59 -46.88 36.32 6.60
CA ALA A 59 -47.80 37.42 6.31
C ALA A 59 -47.07 38.58 5.60
N PHE A 60 -47.61 38.89 4.43
CA PHE A 60 -47.34 39.98 3.52
C PHE A 60 -47.26 41.35 4.21
N SER A 61 -46.29 42.20 3.83
CA SER A 61 -46.59 43.60 3.50
C SER A 61 -45.42 44.26 2.79
N HIS A 62 -45.73 44.89 1.66
CA HIS A 62 -44.85 45.76 0.89
C HIS A 62 -44.32 46.91 1.75
N ARG A 63 -42.99 47.05 1.83
CA ARG A 63 -42.35 48.35 2.05
C ARG A 63 -41.16 48.52 1.10
N ARG A 64 -41.27 49.54 0.26
CA ARG A 64 -40.17 50.13 -0.50
C ARG A 64 -39.08 50.58 0.47
N PHE A 65 -37.86 50.08 0.28
CA PHE A 65 -36.64 50.69 0.79
C PHE A 65 -35.65 50.80 -0.37
N PRO A 66 -35.27 52.00 -0.81
CA PRO A 66 -34.03 52.20 -1.53
C PRO A 66 -32.93 52.41 -0.49
N PHE A 67 -31.85 51.63 -0.52
CA PHE A 67 -30.48 52.11 -0.35
C PHE A 67 -29.46 50.97 -0.10
N LEU A 68 -28.25 51.28 -0.58
CA LEU A 68 -26.94 50.74 -0.23
C LEU A 68 -26.48 49.43 -0.87
N GLY A 69 -25.39 49.57 -1.62
CA GLY A 69 -24.74 48.57 -2.43
C GLY A 69 -24.28 47.35 -1.64
N VAL A 70 -24.65 46.19 -2.16
CA VAL A 70 -24.00 44.93 -1.85
C VAL A 70 -22.70 44.91 -2.64
N ARG A 71 -21.59 45.21 -1.95
CA ARG A 71 -20.27 44.76 -2.38
C ARG A 71 -20.37 43.25 -2.59
N GLY A 72 -20.25 42.81 -3.84
CA GLY A 72 -20.05 41.40 -4.14
C GLY A 72 -18.84 40.91 -3.39
N VAL A 73 -19.07 40.11 -2.35
CA VAL A 73 -18.02 39.27 -1.78
C VAL A 73 -17.67 38.29 -2.87
N SER A 74 -16.58 38.58 -3.59
CA SER A 74 -15.93 37.60 -4.44
C SER A 74 -15.66 36.38 -3.57
N SER A 75 -16.41 35.31 -3.82
CA SER A 75 -16.17 34.01 -3.24
C SER A 75 -14.79 33.59 -3.73
N ALA A 76 -13.78 33.88 -2.91
CA ALA A 76 -12.51 33.20 -2.99
C ALA A 76 -12.80 31.72 -2.74
N ARG A 77 -12.97 30.98 -3.83
CA ARG A 77 -12.80 29.52 -3.80
C ARG A 77 -11.36 29.29 -3.35
N MET A 78 -11.18 29.01 -2.07
CA MET A 78 -10.03 28.25 -1.62
C MET A 78 -10.12 26.91 -2.33
N GLU A 79 -9.36 26.76 -3.41
CA GLU A 79 -8.95 25.46 -3.91
C GLU A 79 -8.34 24.74 -2.71
N SER A 80 -9.04 23.72 -2.21
CA SER A 80 -8.59 22.91 -1.08
C SER A 80 -7.26 22.30 -1.47
N ALA A 81 -6.15 22.85 -0.98
CA ALA A 81 -4.83 22.26 -1.17
C ALA A 81 -4.89 20.83 -0.59
N SER A 82 -4.97 19.83 -1.45
CA SER A 82 -4.97 18.44 -1.03
C SER A 82 -3.63 18.14 -0.36
N THR A 83 -3.65 17.89 0.94
CA THR A 83 -2.44 17.55 1.71
C THR A 83 -1.87 16.20 1.30
N THR A 84 -2.64 15.36 0.60
CA THR A 84 -2.25 14.02 0.13
C THR A 84 -2.08 13.97 -1.39
N VAL A 85 -1.43 12.92 -1.88
CA VAL A 85 -1.22 12.62 -3.30
C VAL A 85 -1.66 11.19 -3.62
N PRO A 86 -2.05 10.90 -4.87
CA PRO A 86 -2.31 9.52 -5.31
C PRO A 86 -1.11 8.63 -4.98
N SER A 87 -1.39 7.54 -4.27
CA SER A 87 -0.37 6.65 -3.71
C SER A 87 -0.66 5.21 -4.11
N ILE A 88 0.39 4.42 -4.21
CA ILE A 88 0.35 3.03 -4.66
C ILE A 88 1.16 2.14 -3.72
N VAL A 89 0.77 0.87 -3.68
CA VAL A 89 1.59 -0.23 -3.16
C VAL A 89 2.21 -0.93 -4.36
N VAL A 90 3.53 -1.10 -4.37
CA VAL A 90 4.25 -1.82 -5.42
C VAL A 90 4.81 -3.12 -4.87
N TYR A 91 4.60 -4.20 -5.60
CA TYR A 91 5.17 -5.51 -5.32
C TYR A 91 6.38 -5.74 -6.24
N VAL A 92 7.46 -6.23 -5.63
CA VAL A 92 8.69 -6.65 -6.30
C VAL A 92 9.21 -7.89 -5.61
N THR A 93 9.46 -8.97 -6.34
CA THR A 93 10.17 -10.14 -5.80
C THR A 93 11.66 -10.01 -6.01
N VAL A 94 12.45 -10.61 -5.10
CA VAL A 94 13.92 -10.61 -5.16
C VAL A 94 14.45 -12.01 -4.80
N PRO A 95 15.61 -12.42 -5.34
CA PRO A 95 16.11 -13.79 -5.19
C PRO A 95 16.58 -14.15 -3.77
N ASN A 96 16.92 -13.16 -2.95
CA ASN A 96 17.46 -13.40 -1.60
C ASN A 96 17.35 -12.17 -0.70
N ARG A 97 17.65 -12.38 0.58
CA ARG A 97 17.58 -11.37 1.64
C ARG A 97 18.53 -10.21 1.46
N GLU A 98 19.76 -10.49 1.03
CA GLU A 98 20.78 -9.48 0.80
C GLU A 98 20.35 -8.53 -0.32
N ALA A 99 19.83 -9.09 -1.43
CA ALA A 99 19.27 -8.33 -2.54
C ALA A 99 18.07 -7.49 -2.10
N GLY A 100 17.12 -8.07 -1.37
CA GLY A 100 15.95 -7.35 -0.85
C GLY A 100 16.31 -6.19 0.05
N LYS A 101 17.25 -6.40 0.98
CA LYS A 101 17.74 -5.35 1.88
C LYS A 101 18.45 -4.24 1.11
N LYS A 102 19.36 -4.58 0.19
CA LYS A 102 20.13 -3.61 -0.61
C LYS A 102 19.19 -2.77 -1.49
N LEU A 103 18.27 -3.41 -2.20
CA LEU A 103 17.32 -2.74 -3.07
C LEU A 103 16.38 -1.82 -2.26
N SER A 104 15.87 -2.31 -1.13
CA SER A 104 15.03 -1.50 -0.23
C SER A 104 15.76 -0.26 0.28
N GLN A 105 17.03 -0.38 0.69
CA GLN A 105 17.84 0.75 1.14
C GLN A 105 18.04 1.77 0.02
N SER A 106 18.39 1.30 -1.17
CA SER A 106 18.61 2.14 -2.35
C SER A 106 17.36 2.94 -2.73
N ILE A 107 16.19 2.29 -2.77
CA ILE A 107 14.89 2.91 -3.07
C ILE A 107 14.57 4.05 -2.08
N ILE A 108 14.78 3.82 -0.78
CA ILE A 108 14.53 4.82 0.26
C ILE A 108 15.55 5.95 0.19
N SER A 109 16.83 5.65 0.00
CA SER A 109 17.90 6.64 -0.14
C SER A 109 17.68 7.58 -1.32
N GLU A 110 17.15 7.08 -2.43
CA GLU A 110 16.80 7.89 -3.61
C GLU A 110 15.42 8.57 -3.50
N LYS A 111 14.74 8.43 -2.35
CA LYS A 111 13.39 8.97 -2.09
C LYS A 111 12.35 8.53 -3.12
N LEU A 112 12.51 7.34 -3.69
CA LEU A 112 11.58 6.73 -4.65
C LEU A 112 10.37 6.08 -3.97
N ALA A 113 10.46 5.83 -2.68
CA ALA A 113 9.35 5.37 -1.85
C ALA A 113 9.49 5.88 -0.42
N ALA A 114 8.39 5.87 0.33
CA ALA A 114 8.39 6.26 1.73
C ALA A 114 8.76 5.09 2.65
N CYS A 115 8.34 3.89 2.30
CA CYS A 115 8.52 2.69 3.11
C CYS A 115 8.59 1.44 2.23
N VAL A 116 9.39 0.45 2.66
CA VAL A 116 9.42 -0.90 2.11
C VAL A 116 9.27 -1.90 3.25
N ASN A 117 8.35 -2.85 3.13
CA ASN A 117 8.34 -4.05 3.98
C ASN A 117 8.95 -5.20 3.20
N ILE A 118 9.72 -6.04 3.89
CA ILE A 118 10.33 -7.25 3.32
C ILE A 118 9.62 -8.46 3.94
N VAL A 119 9.04 -9.31 3.10
CA VAL A 119 8.40 -10.57 3.50
C VAL A 119 9.34 -11.72 3.07
N PRO A 120 10.04 -12.36 4.02
CA PRO A 120 10.99 -13.41 3.70
C PRO A 120 10.31 -14.76 3.46
N GLY A 121 11.00 -15.66 2.75
CA GLY A 121 10.63 -17.07 2.64
C GLY A 121 9.36 -17.32 1.83
N ILE A 122 9.19 -16.57 0.74
CA ILE A 122 8.13 -16.86 -0.23
C ILE A 122 8.61 -17.90 -1.23
N GLU A 123 7.68 -18.71 -1.72
CA GLU A 123 7.92 -19.66 -2.81
C GLU A 123 7.16 -19.16 -4.04
N SER A 124 7.89 -18.92 -5.12
CA SER A 124 7.35 -18.44 -6.39
C SER A 124 7.29 -19.56 -7.40
N VAL A 125 6.07 -19.94 -7.81
CA VAL A 125 5.82 -21.03 -8.74
C VAL A 125 5.36 -20.47 -10.08
N TYR A 126 6.06 -20.80 -11.16
CA TYR A 126 5.80 -20.23 -12.48
C TYR A 126 6.13 -21.22 -13.62
N TRP A 127 5.67 -20.94 -14.84
CA TRP A 127 5.94 -21.76 -16.01
C TRP A 127 7.08 -21.18 -16.83
N TRP A 128 8.15 -21.95 -17.04
CA TRP A 128 9.30 -21.51 -17.82
C TRP A 128 10.03 -22.71 -18.46
N GLU A 129 10.56 -22.51 -19.68
CA GLU A 129 11.22 -23.55 -20.48
C GLU A 129 10.43 -24.88 -20.60
N GLY A 130 9.09 -24.76 -20.69
CA GLY A 130 8.21 -25.92 -20.89
C GLY A 130 7.97 -26.76 -19.64
N LYS A 131 8.31 -26.26 -18.45
CA LYS A 131 8.04 -26.92 -17.17
C LYS A 131 7.61 -25.94 -16.08
N VAL A 132 7.00 -26.46 -15.02
CA VAL A 132 6.78 -25.71 -13.78
C VAL A 132 8.11 -25.59 -13.05
N GLN A 133 8.45 -24.36 -12.66
CA GLN A 133 9.59 -23.99 -11.84
C GLN A 133 9.10 -23.51 -10.47
N SER A 134 9.97 -23.61 -9.47
CA SER A 134 9.75 -23.05 -8.15
C SER A 134 11.07 -22.48 -7.63
N ASP A 135 11.05 -21.23 -7.18
CA ASP A 135 12.20 -20.54 -6.59
C ASP A 135 11.85 -19.96 -5.22
N SER A 136 12.83 -19.94 -4.31
CA SER A 136 12.72 -19.24 -3.03
C SER A 136 13.08 -17.77 -3.23
N GLU A 137 12.21 -16.88 -2.80
CA GLU A 137 12.36 -15.43 -2.97
C GLU A 137 11.99 -14.66 -1.69
N GLU A 138 12.13 -13.35 -1.73
CA GLU A 138 11.48 -12.42 -0.82
C GLU A 138 10.56 -11.47 -1.57
N LEU A 139 9.46 -11.05 -0.93
CA LEU A 139 8.55 -10.04 -1.47
C LEU A 139 8.80 -8.68 -0.82
N LEU A 140 9.03 -7.68 -1.65
CA LEU A 140 9.07 -6.28 -1.25
C LEU A 140 7.69 -5.64 -1.44
N ILE A 141 7.17 -5.04 -0.37
CA ILE A 141 5.91 -4.27 -0.37
C ILE A 141 6.25 -2.80 -0.16
N ILE A 142 6.32 -2.06 -1.26
CA ILE A 142 6.81 -0.70 -1.36
C ILE A 142 5.63 0.27 -1.38
N LYS A 143 5.65 1.33 -0.56
CA LYS A 143 4.60 2.36 -0.51
C LYS A 143 5.15 3.66 -1.05
N THR A 144 4.59 4.14 -2.14
CA THR A 144 5.08 5.34 -2.83
C THR A 144 3.95 6.14 -3.49
N ARG A 145 4.29 7.26 -4.11
CA ARG A 145 3.40 8.05 -4.96
C ARG A 145 3.20 7.34 -6.29
N GLU A 146 2.00 7.44 -6.85
CA GLU A 146 1.72 6.91 -8.19
C GLU A 146 2.64 7.53 -9.26
N SER A 147 2.95 8.83 -9.11
CA SER A 147 3.80 9.58 -10.03
C SER A 147 5.24 9.04 -10.13
N LEU A 148 5.71 8.29 -9.13
CA LEU A 148 7.06 7.74 -9.06
C LEU A 148 7.17 6.32 -9.61
N LEU A 149 6.07 5.70 -10.07
CA LEU A 149 6.07 4.31 -10.54
C LEU A 149 7.12 4.06 -11.63
N ASN A 150 7.21 4.94 -12.63
CA ASN A 150 8.19 4.79 -13.71
C ASN A 150 9.63 4.89 -13.20
N ALA A 151 9.93 5.89 -12.38
CA ALA A 151 11.26 6.07 -11.80
C ALA A 151 11.66 4.89 -10.88
N LEU A 152 10.71 4.39 -10.08
CA LEU A 152 10.90 3.20 -9.26
C LEU A 152 11.15 1.96 -10.12
N THR A 153 10.38 1.76 -11.19
CA THR A 153 10.52 0.61 -12.08
C THR A 153 11.89 0.59 -12.76
N GLU A 154 12.35 1.74 -13.27
CA GLU A 154 13.68 1.86 -13.87
C GLU A 154 14.80 1.66 -12.84
N HIS A 155 14.62 2.17 -11.62
CA HIS A 155 15.56 1.93 -10.52
C HIS A 155 15.64 0.43 -10.18
N VAL A 156 14.50 -0.26 -10.11
CA VAL A 156 14.47 -1.71 -9.87
C VAL A 156 15.22 -2.43 -10.98
N LYS A 157 14.87 -2.21 -12.26
CA LYS A 157 15.55 -2.85 -13.41
C LYS A 157 17.07 -2.65 -13.38
N ALA A 158 17.54 -1.44 -13.07
CA ALA A 158 18.97 -1.14 -13.03
C ALA A 158 19.72 -1.84 -11.88
N ASN A 159 19.02 -2.27 -10.83
CA ASN A 159 19.59 -2.82 -9.60
C ASN A 159 19.09 -4.24 -9.28
N HIS A 160 18.42 -4.90 -10.23
CA HIS A 160 17.90 -6.24 -10.07
C HIS A 160 18.78 -7.29 -10.75
N GLU A 161 18.79 -8.51 -10.22
CA GLU A 161 19.54 -9.62 -10.81
C GLU A 161 18.84 -10.20 -12.05
N TYR A 162 17.50 -10.21 -12.02
CA TYR A 162 16.67 -10.69 -13.13
C TYR A 162 16.62 -9.72 -14.30
N ASP A 163 16.60 -10.26 -15.52
CA ASP A 163 16.43 -9.50 -16.76
C ASP A 163 15.06 -8.81 -16.84
N VAL A 164 13.99 -9.47 -16.35
CA VAL A 164 12.63 -8.92 -16.33
C VAL A 164 12.03 -9.05 -14.91
N PRO A 165 12.40 -8.17 -13.97
CA PRO A 165 11.92 -8.24 -12.60
C PRO A 165 10.41 -7.99 -12.50
N GLU A 166 9.74 -8.66 -11.56
CA GLU A 166 8.36 -8.35 -11.21
C GLU A 166 8.28 -6.94 -10.62
N VAL A 167 7.49 -6.05 -11.22
CA VAL A 167 7.13 -4.74 -10.67
C VAL A 167 5.68 -4.47 -11.01
N ILE A 168 4.79 -4.64 -10.05
CA ILE A 168 3.34 -4.40 -10.23
C ILE A 168 2.81 -3.45 -9.17
N ALA A 169 1.85 -2.61 -9.53
CA ALA A 169 1.30 -1.57 -8.66
C ALA A 169 -0.19 -1.78 -8.36
N LEU A 170 -0.58 -1.50 -7.12
CA LEU A 170 -1.94 -1.54 -6.62
C LEU A 170 -2.30 -0.16 -6.06
N PRO A 171 -3.46 0.43 -6.41
CA PRO A 171 -3.85 1.75 -5.93
C PRO A 171 -4.21 1.75 -4.44
N ILE A 172 -3.75 2.77 -3.71
CA ILE A 172 -4.20 3.05 -2.34
C ILE A 172 -5.42 3.98 -2.42
N THR A 173 -6.60 3.44 -2.10
CA THR A 173 -7.88 4.16 -2.21
C THR A 173 -8.27 4.91 -0.93
N GLY A 174 -7.51 4.75 0.16
CA GLY A 174 -7.77 5.39 1.45
C GLY A 174 -6.77 4.97 2.52
N GLY A 175 -6.93 5.50 3.73
CA GLY A 175 -6.05 5.22 4.86
C GLY A 175 -5.98 6.37 5.84
N SER A 176 -5.03 6.31 6.78
CA SER A 176 -4.78 7.41 7.70
C SER A 176 -4.23 8.62 6.94
N THR A 177 -4.92 9.76 7.02
CA THR A 177 -4.52 11.01 6.35
C THR A 177 -3.08 11.38 6.69
N LYS A 178 -2.70 11.32 7.97
CA LYS A 178 -1.33 11.63 8.40
C LYS A 178 -0.28 10.70 7.79
N TYR A 179 -0.63 9.43 7.55
CA TYR A 179 0.28 8.48 6.92
C TYR A 179 0.44 8.77 5.41
N LEU A 180 -0.65 9.12 4.72
CA LEU A 180 -0.61 9.52 3.31
C LEU A 180 0.13 10.85 3.11
N GLU A 181 -0.03 11.80 4.04
CA GLU A 181 0.77 13.03 4.09
C GLU A 181 2.24 12.73 4.33
N TRP A 182 2.57 11.78 5.20
CA TRP A 182 3.94 11.34 5.41
C TRP A 182 4.54 10.68 4.16
N ILE A 183 3.79 9.86 3.43
CA ILE A 183 4.22 9.31 2.13
C ILE A 183 4.57 10.44 1.18
N LYS A 184 3.68 11.44 1.05
CA LYS A 184 3.95 12.64 0.27
C LYS A 184 5.26 13.29 0.73
N ASN A 185 5.37 13.69 1.98
CA ASN A 185 6.48 14.53 2.45
C ASN A 185 7.86 13.84 2.43
N THR A 186 7.91 12.51 2.44
CA THR A 186 9.19 11.75 2.45
C THR A 186 9.66 11.30 1.08
N THR A 187 8.83 11.39 0.05
CA THR A 187 9.15 11.01 -1.32
C THR A 187 9.48 12.24 -2.17
N LYS A 188 10.32 12.08 -3.19
CA LYS A 188 10.70 13.19 -4.07
C LYS A 188 9.53 13.67 -4.92
N GLU A 189 9.61 14.92 -5.36
CA GLU A 189 8.72 15.47 -6.38
C GLU A 189 9.23 15.06 -7.77
N ASN A 190 8.31 14.94 -8.73
CA ASN A 190 8.63 14.56 -10.11
C ASN A 190 9.30 15.72 -10.85
#